data_AF-A0A356B1G9-F1
#
_entry.id   AF-A0A356B1G9-F1
#
_cell.length_a   1.000
_cell.length_b   1.000
_cell.length_c   1.000
_cell.angle_alpha   90.00
_cell.angle_beta   90.00
_cell.angle_gamma   90.00
#
_symmetry.space_group_name_H-M   'P 1'
#
loop_
_entity.id
_entity.type
_entity.pdbx_description
1 polymer ?
#
loop_
_entity_poly.entity_id
_entity_poly.type
_entity_poly.pdbx_seq_one_letter_code
_entity_poly.pdbx_strand_id
1 'polypeptide(L)'
;YYKEYFEKQKSQMSYPTKEFGNLYDLLSINQKGIGAYQNRGGTNPPALWQAFQTAGEHFSVIEQRTIGVLVPYGEGVTLAEKYRHADLKKKNALLRQIGRYSVSLYPYQIKRLEELRALTLLDDGILMLDESYYHDKLGIIFHTNNELNFYYVGG
;
A
#
# COMPACT_ATOMS: atom_id res chain seq x y z
N TYR A 1 -3.11 11.38 -27.89
CA TYR A 1 -3.81 11.16 -26.61
C TYR A 1 -4.22 9.70 -26.36
N TYR A 2 -5.35 9.18 -26.86
CA TYR A 2 -5.81 7.81 -26.52
C TYR A 2 -4.82 6.69 -26.91
N LYS A 3 -4.21 6.78 -28.11
CA LYS A 3 -3.18 5.82 -28.55
C LYS A 3 -1.94 5.82 -27.66
N GLU A 4 -1.47 6.98 -27.21
CA GLU A 4 -0.27 7.09 -26.38
C GLU A 4 -0.50 6.61 -24.94
N TYR A 5 -1.70 6.85 -24.40
CA TYR A 5 -2.09 6.32 -23.09
C TYR A 5 -2.19 4.80 -23.10
N PHE A 6 -2.79 4.23 -24.14
CA PHE A 6 -2.95 2.78 -24.32
C PHE A 6 -1.59 2.08 -24.51
N GLU A 7 -0.73 2.59 -25.40
CA GLU A 7 0.58 1.97 -25.66
C GLU A 7 1.49 1.98 -24.43
N LYS A 8 1.40 3.00 -23.57
CA LYS A 8 2.14 3.06 -22.29
C LYS A 8 1.70 2.00 -21.28
N GLN A 9 0.44 1.55 -21.35
CA GLN A 9 -0.12 0.58 -20.41
C GLN A 9 -0.20 -0.84 -20.97
N LYS A 10 0.09 -1.04 -22.25
CA LYS A 10 -0.07 -2.29 -22.98
C LYS A 10 0.54 -3.51 -22.29
N SER A 11 1.71 -3.34 -21.65
CA SER A 11 2.38 -4.40 -20.89
C SER A 11 1.67 -4.78 -19.57
N GLN A 12 0.85 -3.89 -19.03
CA GLN A 12 0.08 -4.08 -17.80
C GLN A 12 -1.37 -4.53 -18.06
N MET A 13 -1.87 -4.39 -19.30
CA MET A 13 -3.25 -4.71 -19.65
C MET A 13 -3.58 -6.21 -19.58
N SER A 14 -2.58 -7.09 -19.72
CA SER A 14 -2.75 -8.52 -19.48
C SER A 14 -2.82 -8.87 -17.99
N TYR A 15 -2.50 -7.90 -17.12
CA TYR A 15 -2.46 -8.03 -15.67
C TYR A 15 -1.45 -9.11 -15.24
N PRO A 16 -0.14 -8.85 -15.41
CA PRO A 16 0.90 -9.82 -15.15
C PRO A 16 0.94 -10.23 -13.67
N THR A 17 1.13 -11.52 -13.43
CA THR A 17 1.29 -12.12 -12.10
C THR A 17 2.69 -12.71 -11.98
N LYS A 18 3.26 -12.73 -10.78
CA LYS A 18 4.64 -13.20 -10.58
C LYS A 18 4.83 -14.69 -10.88
N GLU A 19 3.81 -15.51 -10.63
CA GLU A 19 3.93 -16.97 -10.65
C GLU A 19 3.12 -17.62 -11.78
N PHE A 20 1.95 -17.05 -12.10
CA PHE A 20 0.95 -17.72 -12.95
C PHE A 20 0.88 -17.15 -14.38
N GLY A 21 1.81 -16.29 -14.76
CA GLY A 21 1.79 -15.63 -16.07
C GLY A 21 1.00 -14.34 -16.01
N ASN A 22 -0.25 -14.34 -16.47
CA ASN A 22 -1.09 -13.16 -16.42
C ASN A 22 -2.56 -13.52 -16.15
N LEU A 23 -3.31 -12.61 -15.53
CA LEU A 23 -4.67 -12.88 -15.07
C LEU A 23 -5.62 -13.14 -16.23
N TYR A 24 -5.41 -12.47 -17.36
CA TYR A 24 -6.23 -12.64 -18.56
C TYR A 24 -6.15 -14.08 -19.09
N ASP A 25 -4.97 -14.69 -19.11
CA ASP A 25 -4.80 -16.11 -19.47
C ASP A 25 -5.55 -17.01 -18.49
N LEU A 26 -5.39 -16.80 -17.17
CA LEU A 26 -6.08 -17.60 -16.15
C LEU A 26 -7.62 -17.58 -16.32
N LEU A 27 -8.18 -16.44 -16.72
CA LEU A 27 -9.61 -16.23 -16.94
C LEU A 27 -10.10 -16.68 -18.33
N SER A 28 -9.20 -17.09 -19.23
CA SER A 28 -9.54 -17.44 -20.62
C SER A 28 -9.11 -18.86 -20.99
N ILE A 29 -7.90 -19.02 -21.53
CA ILE A 29 -7.38 -20.29 -22.04
C ILE A 29 -6.74 -21.09 -20.91
N ASN A 30 -6.16 -20.42 -19.91
CA ASN A 30 -5.36 -21.02 -18.86
C ASN A 30 -4.31 -21.98 -19.46
N GLN A 31 -3.50 -21.46 -20.38
CA GLN A 31 -2.62 -22.28 -21.22
C GLN A 31 -1.67 -23.15 -20.38
N LYS A 32 -1.14 -22.60 -19.27
CA LYS A 32 -0.31 -23.35 -18.33
C LYS A 32 -1.07 -24.46 -17.63
N GLY A 33 -2.32 -24.23 -17.23
CA GLY A 33 -3.17 -25.23 -16.58
C GLY A 33 -3.50 -26.39 -17.51
N ILE A 34 -3.85 -26.09 -18.77
CA ILE A 34 -4.10 -27.12 -19.79
C ILE A 34 -2.82 -27.93 -20.05
N GLY A 35 -1.68 -27.27 -20.22
CA GLY A 35 -0.41 -27.97 -20.45
C GLY A 35 -0.02 -28.88 -19.28
N ALA A 36 -0.23 -28.42 -18.04
CA ALA A 36 0.01 -29.23 -16.85
C ALA A 36 -0.93 -30.45 -16.76
N TYR A 37 -2.19 -30.30 -17.16
CA TYR A 37 -3.16 -31.39 -17.24
C TYR A 37 -2.75 -32.45 -18.28
N GLN A 38 -2.37 -32.01 -19.48
CA GLN A 38 -1.91 -32.89 -20.56
C GLN A 38 -0.62 -33.63 -20.20
N ASN A 39 0.34 -32.96 -19.57
CA ASN A 39 1.59 -33.57 -19.11
C ASN A 39 1.38 -34.66 -18.04
N ARG A 40 0.24 -34.62 -17.33
CA ARG A 40 -0.17 -35.67 -16.38
C ARG A 40 -0.96 -36.80 -17.04
N GLY A 41 -1.04 -36.83 -18.36
CA GLY A 41 -1.78 -37.84 -19.13
C GLY A 41 -3.26 -37.53 -19.32
N GLY A 42 -3.71 -36.31 -18.99
CA GLY A 42 -5.09 -35.88 -19.19
C GLY A 42 -5.41 -35.66 -20.67
N THR A 43 -6.44 -36.33 -21.19
CA THR A 43 -6.81 -36.27 -22.61
C THR A 43 -8.06 -35.45 -22.89
N ASN A 44 -8.94 -35.29 -21.89
CA ASN A 44 -10.20 -34.56 -22.05
C ASN A 44 -10.36 -33.54 -20.92
N PRO A 45 -10.14 -32.24 -21.16
CA PRO A 45 -10.31 -31.22 -20.13
C PRO A 45 -11.80 -31.01 -19.81
N PRO A 46 -12.12 -30.50 -18.60
CA PRO A 46 -13.50 -30.16 -18.22
C PRO A 46 -14.09 -29.04 -19.08
N ALA A 47 -15.42 -28.89 -19.09
CA ALA A 47 -16.09 -27.83 -19.86
C ALA A 47 -15.64 -26.40 -19.48
N LEU A 48 -15.18 -26.21 -18.23
CA LEU A 48 -14.50 -25.01 -17.75
C LEU A 48 -13.15 -25.41 -17.16
N TRP A 49 -12.07 -24.89 -17.74
CA TRP A 49 -10.69 -25.12 -17.30
C TRP A 49 -9.99 -23.83 -16.85
N GLN A 50 -10.71 -22.71 -16.82
CA GLN A 50 -10.21 -21.43 -16.34
C GLN A 50 -9.84 -21.54 -14.86
N ALA A 51 -8.75 -20.90 -14.46
CA ALA A 51 -8.30 -20.85 -13.08
C ALA A 51 -8.99 -19.70 -12.34
N PHE A 52 -10.33 -19.69 -12.28
CA PHE A 52 -11.11 -18.61 -11.66
C PHE A 52 -10.72 -18.35 -10.20
N GLN A 53 -10.47 -19.41 -9.43
CA GLN A 53 -10.05 -19.28 -8.03
C GLN A 53 -8.69 -18.59 -7.94
N THR A 54 -7.67 -19.11 -8.62
CA THR A 54 -6.33 -18.51 -8.65
C THR A 54 -6.37 -17.08 -9.19
N ALA A 55 -7.19 -16.83 -10.21
CA ALA A 55 -7.38 -15.48 -10.71
C ALA A 55 -7.96 -14.55 -9.64
N GLY A 56 -9.00 -14.97 -8.92
CA GLY A 56 -9.59 -14.20 -7.83
C GLY A 56 -8.62 -13.95 -6.67
N GLU A 57 -7.84 -14.95 -6.27
CA GLU A 57 -6.84 -14.85 -5.18
C GLU A 57 -5.69 -13.89 -5.53
N HIS A 58 -5.34 -13.76 -6.81
CA HIS A 58 -4.22 -12.93 -7.27
C HIS A 58 -4.65 -11.59 -7.90
N PHE A 59 -5.94 -11.33 -8.02
CA PHE A 59 -6.47 -10.06 -8.51
C PHE A 59 -6.51 -9.01 -7.38
N SER A 60 -5.97 -7.82 -7.63
CA SER A 60 -5.95 -6.74 -6.62
C SER A 60 -6.10 -5.37 -7.28
N VAL A 61 -7.34 -4.85 -7.37
CA VAL A 61 -7.63 -3.54 -8.00
C VAL A 61 -6.78 -2.40 -7.42
N ILE A 62 -6.44 -2.49 -6.14
CA ILE A 62 -5.58 -1.57 -5.40
C ILE A 62 -4.49 -2.42 -4.75
N GLU A 63 -3.22 -2.04 -4.80
CA GLU A 63 -2.19 -2.70 -3.97
C GLU A 63 -2.58 -2.54 -2.50
N GLN A 64 -3.18 -3.58 -1.90
CA GLN A 64 -3.73 -3.53 -0.54
C GLN A 64 -2.67 -3.46 0.58
N ARG A 65 -1.39 -3.33 0.23
CA ARG A 65 -0.29 -3.27 1.20
C ARG A 65 -0.11 -1.84 1.72
N THR A 66 -1.17 -1.21 2.21
CA THR A 66 -1.01 0.06 2.92
C THR A 66 -0.51 -0.20 4.34
N ILE A 67 0.38 0.65 4.81
CA ILE A 67 0.93 0.62 6.17
C ILE A 67 0.28 1.75 6.98
N GLY A 68 -0.19 1.43 8.19
CA GLY A 68 -0.74 2.43 9.09
C GLY A 68 0.36 3.27 9.73
N VAL A 69 0.28 4.59 9.58
CA VAL A 69 1.20 5.56 10.19
C VAL A 69 0.44 6.44 11.16
N LEU A 70 0.89 6.47 12.42
CA LEU A 70 0.38 7.39 13.45
C LEU A 70 0.78 8.82 13.08
N VAL A 71 -0.21 9.71 12.99
CA VAL A 71 0.00 11.13 12.68
C VAL A 71 -0.06 11.98 13.94
N PRO A 72 0.67 13.12 13.99
CA PRO A 72 0.64 14.05 15.10
C PRO A 72 -0.62 14.95 15.06
N TYR A 73 -1.78 14.34 14.91
CA TYR A 73 -3.08 15.01 14.90
C TYR A 73 -3.84 14.73 16.21
N GLY A 74 -4.42 15.77 16.80
CA GLY A 74 -5.21 15.65 18.03
C GLY A 74 -4.42 14.97 19.16
N GLU A 75 -4.89 13.82 19.62
CA GLU A 75 -4.22 13.06 20.70
C GLU A 75 -3.06 12.19 20.21
N GLY A 76 -2.77 12.14 18.90
CA GLY A 76 -1.78 11.24 18.30
C GLY A 76 -0.40 11.30 18.95
N VAL A 77 0.13 12.51 19.20
CA VAL A 77 1.43 12.70 19.88
C VAL A 77 1.37 12.18 21.32
N THR A 78 0.31 12.52 22.06
CA THR A 78 0.16 12.09 23.46
C THR A 78 -0.02 10.58 23.58
N LEU A 79 -0.67 9.94 22.60
CA LEU A 79 -0.85 8.50 22.54
C LEU A 79 0.46 7.80 22.21
N ALA A 80 1.29 8.35 21.33
CA ALA A 80 2.63 7.83 21.06
C ALA A 80 3.47 7.82 22.35
N GLU A 81 3.49 8.92 23.10
CA GLU A 81 4.25 9.01 24.35
C GLU A 81 3.70 8.07 25.44
N LYS A 82 2.37 8.00 25.60
CA LYS A 82 1.74 7.01 26.49
C LYS A 82 2.10 5.57 26.09
N TYR A 83 2.17 5.29 24.79
CA TYR A 83 2.50 3.98 24.26
C TYR A 83 3.94 3.57 24.56
N ARG A 84 4.91 4.49 24.38
CA ARG A 84 6.34 4.25 24.72
C ARG A 84 6.54 3.83 26.16
N HIS A 85 5.76 4.41 27.09
CA HIS A 85 5.91 4.16 28.53
C HIS A 85 4.91 3.14 29.09
N ALA A 86 4.03 2.57 28.27
CA ALA A 86 3.01 1.63 28.71
C ALA A 86 3.56 0.21 28.91
N ASP A 87 3.02 -0.47 29.93
CA ASP A 87 3.18 -1.90 30.10
C ASP A 87 2.38 -2.69 29.04
N LEU A 88 2.79 -3.93 28.79
CA LEU A 88 2.16 -4.81 27.79
C LEU A 88 0.63 -4.90 27.92
N LYS A 89 0.10 -4.87 29.14
CA LYS A 89 -1.36 -4.92 29.39
C LYS A 89 -2.08 -3.67 28.87
N LYS A 90 -1.47 -2.49 28.99
CA LYS A 90 -2.06 -1.22 28.52
C LYS A 90 -1.80 -0.97 27.04
N LYS A 91 -0.71 -1.50 26.48
CA LYS A 91 -0.38 -1.35 25.04
C LYS A 91 -1.52 -1.80 24.13
N ASN A 92 -2.21 -2.90 24.42
CA ASN A 92 -3.35 -3.35 23.61
C ASN A 92 -4.52 -2.33 23.57
N ALA A 93 -4.84 -1.69 24.70
CA ALA A 93 -5.88 -0.67 24.75
C ALA A 93 -5.45 0.59 23.98
N LEU A 94 -4.17 0.98 24.12
CA LEU A 94 -3.59 2.12 23.41
C LEU A 94 -3.51 1.89 21.91
N LEU A 95 -3.18 0.68 21.43
CA LEU A 95 -3.21 0.34 20.00
C LEU A 95 -4.57 0.63 19.36
N ARG A 96 -5.66 0.28 20.07
CA ARG A 96 -7.02 0.55 19.60
C ARG A 96 -7.33 2.04 19.51
N GLN A 97 -6.73 2.86 20.38
CA GLN A 97 -6.85 4.32 20.34
C GLN A 97 -5.99 4.92 19.23
N ILE A 98 -4.73 4.48 19.10
CA ILE A 98 -3.77 4.89 18.06
C ILE A 98 -4.38 4.73 16.67
N GLY A 99 -5.10 3.63 16.41
CA GLY A 99 -5.75 3.40 15.12
C GLY A 99 -6.70 4.51 14.66
N ARG A 100 -7.27 5.32 15.57
CA ARG A 100 -8.10 6.50 15.23
C ARG A 100 -7.29 7.70 14.74
N TYR A 101 -6.01 7.73 15.07
CA TYR A 101 -5.05 8.78 14.72
C TYR A 101 -3.99 8.24 13.74
N SER A 102 -4.28 7.11 13.08
CA SER A 102 -3.44 6.55 12.03
C SER A 102 -4.05 6.78 10.65
N VAL A 103 -3.19 6.96 9.66
CA VAL A 103 -3.57 7.02 8.25
C VAL A 103 -2.87 5.91 7.47
N SER A 104 -3.58 5.34 6.51
CA SER A 104 -3.06 4.29 5.63
C SER A 104 -2.23 4.91 4.51
N LEU A 105 -0.96 4.54 4.42
CA LEU A 105 -0.05 4.99 3.37
C LEU A 105 0.39 3.84 2.48
N TYR A 106 0.49 4.11 1.18
CA TYR A 106 1.04 3.16 0.22
C TYR A 106 2.55 2.97 0.42
N PRO A 107 3.13 1.83 0.00
CA PRO A 107 4.55 1.55 0.18
C PRO A 107 5.48 2.62 -0.41
N TYR A 108 5.11 3.20 -1.56
CA TYR A 108 5.90 4.27 -2.18
C TYR A 108 5.89 5.58 -1.36
N GLN A 109 4.80 5.85 -0.62
CA GLN A 109 4.70 7.01 0.27
C GLN A 109 5.55 6.80 1.52
N ILE A 110 5.51 5.60 2.10
CA ILE A 110 6.38 5.22 3.23
C ILE A 110 7.84 5.40 2.84
N LYS A 111 8.27 4.79 1.72
CA LYS A 111 9.64 4.89 1.24
C LYS A 111 10.09 6.34 1.07
N ARG A 112 9.24 7.19 0.51
CA ARG A 112 9.52 8.62 0.35
C ARG A 112 9.69 9.34 1.69
N LEU A 113 8.87 9.02 2.70
CA LEU A 113 8.98 9.61 4.03
C LEU A 113 10.21 9.08 4.80
N GLU A 114 10.60 7.82 4.59
CA GLU A 114 11.85 7.26 5.11
C GLU A 114 13.07 7.97 4.53
N GLU A 115 13.10 8.22 3.21
CA GLU A 115 14.15 9.00 2.53
C GLU A 115 14.27 10.42 3.10
N LEU A 116 13.13 11.02 3.48
CA LEU A 116 13.05 12.33 4.12
C LEU A 116 13.33 12.32 5.64
N ARG A 117 13.57 11.14 6.22
CA ARG A 117 13.69 10.92 7.68
C ARG A 117 12.49 11.46 8.47
N ALA A 118 11.31 11.40 7.85
CA ALA A 118 10.04 11.89 8.40
C ALA A 118 9.28 10.83 9.21
N LEU A 119 9.83 9.62 9.37
CA LEU A 119 9.21 8.53 10.12
C LEU A 119 10.09 8.10 11.28
N THR A 120 9.47 7.95 12.45
CA THR A 120 10.08 7.37 13.65
C THR A 120 9.42 6.04 13.97
N LEU A 121 10.23 5.01 14.19
CA LEU A 121 9.75 3.70 14.65
C LEU A 121 9.57 3.72 16.17
N LEU A 122 8.40 3.34 16.66
CA LEU A 122 8.13 3.04 18.07
C LEU A 122 8.38 1.53 18.34
N ASP A 123 8.58 1.16 19.60
CA ASP A 123 8.99 -0.19 20.05
C ASP A 123 8.39 -1.37 19.27
N ASP A 124 7.06 -1.39 19.11
CA ASP A 124 6.34 -2.56 18.58
C ASP A 124 6.02 -2.43 17.08
N GLY A 125 6.80 -1.65 16.34
CA GLY A 125 6.64 -1.52 14.89
C GLY A 125 5.61 -0.49 14.44
N ILE A 126 5.17 0.41 15.33
CA ILE A 126 4.30 1.53 14.96
C ILE A 126 5.17 2.63 14.34
N LEU A 127 4.83 3.04 13.12
CA LEU A 127 5.45 4.20 12.49
C LEU A 127 4.72 5.47 12.93
N MET A 128 5.49 6.46 13.39
CA MET A 128 5.01 7.79 13.73
C MET A 128 5.57 8.80 12.74
N LEU A 129 4.70 9.64 12.19
CA LEU A 129 5.07 10.75 11.32
C LEU A 129 5.63 11.92 12.15
N ASP A 130 6.72 12.50 11.66
CA ASP A 130 7.29 13.74 12.17
C ASP A 130 6.32 14.92 11.97
N GLU A 131 6.23 15.78 12.98
CA GLU A 131 5.30 16.92 13.00
C GLU A 131 5.55 17.91 11.84
N SER A 132 6.80 18.08 11.41
CA SER A 132 7.13 18.96 10.28
C SER A 132 6.58 18.48 8.93
N TYR A 133 6.11 17.24 8.86
CA TYR A 133 5.49 16.63 7.69
C TYR A 133 3.97 16.46 7.81
N TYR A 134 3.36 17.07 8.83
CA TYR A 134 1.91 17.12 9.01
C TYR A 134 1.40 18.56 8.96
N HIS A 135 0.33 18.80 8.22
CA HIS A 135 -0.32 20.10 8.10
C HIS A 135 -1.83 19.97 8.33
N ASP A 136 -2.41 20.73 9.25
CA ASP A 136 -3.80 20.57 9.69
C ASP A 136 -4.84 20.56 8.56
N LYS A 137 -4.59 21.33 7.49
CA LYS A 137 -5.50 21.40 6.32
C LYS A 137 -5.17 20.42 5.20
N LEU A 138 -3.92 19.98 5.08
CA LEU A 138 -3.44 19.21 3.92
C LEU A 138 -3.14 17.74 4.29
N GLY A 139 -3.06 17.43 5.58
CA GLY A 139 -2.61 16.15 6.09
C GLY A 139 -1.11 15.97 5.92
N ILE A 140 -0.71 14.85 5.32
CA ILE A 140 0.70 14.51 5.14
C ILE A 140 1.26 15.28 3.95
N ILE A 141 2.34 16.02 4.20
CA ILE A 141 3.11 16.72 3.17
C ILE A 141 4.42 15.96 2.92
N PHE A 142 4.91 15.99 1.69
CA PHE A 142 6.15 15.32 1.27
C PHE A 142 7.27 16.31 0.88
N HIS A 143 7.09 17.57 1.28
CA HIS A 143 8.01 18.68 1.08
C HIS A 143 7.91 19.56 2.33
N THR A 144 9.01 19.80 3.02
CA THR A 144 9.05 20.71 4.16
C THR A 144 8.94 22.15 3.64
N ASN A 145 8.08 22.96 4.24
CA ASN A 145 7.71 24.33 3.82
C ASN A 145 8.84 25.37 3.90
N ASN A 146 10.12 24.99 3.88
CA ASN A 146 11.23 25.95 3.95
C ASN A 146 11.35 26.84 2.70
N GLU A 147 10.57 26.57 1.64
CA GLU A 147 10.51 27.39 0.42
C GLU A 147 9.27 28.31 0.33
N LEU A 148 8.27 28.16 1.21
CA LEU A 148 7.05 28.98 1.16
C LEU A 148 7.15 30.31 1.92
N ASN A 149 8.22 30.50 2.72
CA ASN A 149 8.48 31.76 3.43
C ASN A 149 9.17 32.84 2.58
N PHE A 150 9.60 32.54 1.35
CA PHE A 150 10.23 33.55 0.47
C PHE A 150 9.25 34.34 -0.39
N TYR A 151 7.96 33.97 -0.41
CA TYR A 151 6.95 34.64 -1.25
C TYR A 151 6.09 35.67 -0.51
N TYR A 152 6.34 35.92 0.78
CA TYR A 152 5.62 36.91 1.60
C TYR A 152 6.55 37.94 2.25
N VAL A 153 7.58 38.40 1.52
CA VAL A 153 8.23 39.68 1.83
C VAL A 153 8.20 40.54 0.57
N GLY A 154 7.08 41.23 0.40
CA GLY A 154 6.84 42.23 -0.63
C GLY A 154 5.68 43.10 -0.18
N GLY A 155 5.95 43.93 0.83
CA GLY A 155 5.11 45.07 1.19
C GLY A 155 5.32 46.23 0.23
#